data_AF-A0A146KNG3-F1
#
_entry.id   AF-A0A146KNG3-F1
#
_cell.length_a   1.000
_cell.length_b   1.000
_cell.length_c   1.000
_cell.angle_alpha   90.00
_cell.angle_beta   90.00
_cell.angle_gamma   90.00
#
_symmetry.space_group_name_H-M   'P 1'
#
loop_
_entity.id
_entity.type
_entity.pdbx_description
1 polymer ?
#
loop_
_entity_poly.entity_id
_entity_poly.type
_entity_poly.pdbx_seq_one_letter_code
_entity_poly.pdbx_strand_id
1 'polypeptide(L)'
;MVSWRRDSSAKKVIVDSTSTLRCNGLSSRCPITMEPILWVNHLQNKATQMKTCPTVAKQIAEKLQEPNLDLVMRIVLILGKTSAIEYFRKTREIESKGGLLIMNGSRRRTSGGVFIHLIRSDKQIPGSKLVEIFEDPNIVSINKAHLK
;
A
#
# COMPACT_ATOMS: atom_id res chain seq x y z
N MET A 1 -29.20 -21.81 26.85
CA MET A 1 -28.09 -21.57 27.80
C MET A 1 -26.87 -22.32 27.30
N VAL A 2 -25.73 -21.63 27.21
CA VAL A 2 -24.45 -22.11 26.68
C VAL A 2 -23.87 -23.25 27.54
N SER A 3 -23.20 -24.22 26.91
CA SER A 3 -21.96 -24.92 27.33
C SER A 3 -21.88 -26.21 26.48
N TRP A 4 -20.75 -26.70 25.96
CA TRP A 4 -19.61 -27.30 26.66
C TRP A 4 -18.37 -27.28 25.75
N ARG A 5 -17.29 -26.66 26.23
CA ARG A 5 -16.02 -27.25 26.71
C ARG A 5 -15.21 -28.08 25.71
N ARG A 6 -13.96 -27.62 25.53
CA ARG A 6 -12.80 -28.40 25.09
C ARG A 6 -12.47 -29.45 26.14
N ASP A 7 -12.02 -30.63 25.72
CA ASP A 7 -10.66 -31.01 26.06
C ASP A 7 -10.03 -31.95 25.01
N SER A 8 -8.72 -31.96 25.15
CA SER A 8 -7.61 -32.54 24.42
C SER A 8 -7.53 -34.05 24.58
N SER A 9 -6.69 -34.67 23.75
CA SER A 9 -6.12 -36.02 23.92
C SER A 9 -6.84 -37.20 23.24
N ALA A 10 -6.45 -37.41 21.98
CA ALA A 10 -5.95 -38.67 21.42
C ALA A 10 -6.78 -39.98 21.43
N LYS A 11 -6.91 -40.51 20.18
CA LYS A 11 -6.99 -41.92 19.70
C LYS A 11 -8.34 -42.66 19.72
N LYS A 12 -8.81 -42.96 18.50
CA LYS A 12 -9.10 -44.35 18.09
C LYS A 12 -8.89 -44.52 16.58
N VAL A 13 -8.08 -45.51 16.25
CA VAL A 13 -7.82 -46.06 14.91
C VAL A 13 -8.74 -47.27 14.73
N ILE A 14 -9.13 -47.62 13.50
CA ILE A 14 -8.91 -48.95 12.86
C ILE A 14 -9.52 -48.98 11.44
N VAL A 15 -8.78 -49.71 10.61
CA VAL A 15 -8.81 -50.01 9.17
C VAL A 15 -9.92 -50.96 8.74
N ASP A 16 -10.22 -51.00 7.43
CA ASP A 16 -10.32 -52.21 6.57
C ASP A 16 -10.84 -51.81 5.18
N SER A 17 -10.74 -52.57 4.08
CA SER A 17 -9.78 -53.52 3.54
C SER A 17 -10.35 -53.85 2.15
N THR A 18 -9.52 -53.88 1.10
CA THR A 18 -9.81 -54.46 -0.23
C THR A 18 -11.00 -53.93 -1.06
N SER A 19 -10.71 -53.01 -1.99
CA SER A 19 -11.29 -53.05 -3.34
C SER A 19 -10.26 -52.55 -4.33
N THR A 20 -9.58 -53.49 -4.97
CA THR A 20 -8.71 -53.27 -6.13
C THR A 20 -9.55 -53.11 -7.38
N LEU A 21 -9.44 -51.96 -8.05
CA LEU A 21 -9.44 -51.92 -9.51
C LEU A 21 -8.23 -51.10 -9.99
N ARG A 22 -7.30 -51.83 -10.61
CA ARG A 22 -6.26 -51.31 -11.50
C ARG A 22 -6.91 -50.77 -12.76
N CYS A 23 -6.55 -49.56 -13.16
CA CYS A 23 -6.45 -49.20 -14.58
C CYS A 23 -4.98 -48.87 -14.87
N ASN A 24 -4.37 -49.68 -15.73
CA ASN A 24 -3.05 -49.44 -16.31
C ASN A 24 -3.20 -48.48 -17.51
N GLY A 25 -2.27 -47.54 -17.67
CA GLY A 25 -1.89 -47.08 -19.02
C GLY A 25 -1.87 -45.57 -19.25
N LEU A 26 -0.64 -45.10 -19.47
CA LEU A 26 -0.22 -43.93 -20.24
C LEU A 26 -0.39 -42.51 -19.67
N SER A 27 0.78 -41.97 -19.34
CA SER A 27 1.25 -40.61 -19.62
C SER A 27 0.29 -39.45 -19.43
N SER A 28 0.19 -39.00 -18.19
CA SER A 28 0.36 -37.57 -17.91
C SER A 28 0.90 -37.45 -16.51
N ARG A 29 2.22 -37.35 -16.43
CA ARG A 29 2.94 -37.01 -15.22
C ARG A 29 2.63 -35.53 -14.95
N CYS A 30 1.49 -35.27 -14.32
CA CYS A 30 1.19 -33.98 -13.71
C CYS A 30 1.35 -34.14 -12.21
N PRO A 31 2.57 -34.03 -11.65
CA PRO A 31 2.72 -33.71 -10.25
C PRO A 31 2.36 -32.23 -10.10
N ILE A 32 1.06 -31.92 -10.08
CA ILE A 32 0.63 -30.69 -9.41
C ILE A 32 0.50 -31.09 -7.94
N THR A 33 1.66 -31.39 -7.33
CA THR A 33 1.82 -31.12 -5.90
C THR A 33 1.45 -29.65 -5.78
N MET A 34 0.30 -29.37 -5.20
CA MET A 34 -0.17 -28.01 -4.99
C MET A 34 0.79 -27.39 -3.98
N GLU A 35 1.85 -26.82 -4.53
CA GLU A 35 2.94 -26.18 -3.79
C GLU A 35 2.35 -25.16 -2.82
N PRO A 36 2.91 -25.08 -1.60
CA PRO A 36 2.40 -24.22 -0.54
C PRO A 36 2.41 -22.78 -1.03
N ILE A 37 1.32 -22.03 -0.83
CA ILE A 37 1.19 -20.61 -1.19
C ILE A 37 2.00 -19.73 -0.20
N LEU A 38 3.23 -20.15 0.10
CA LEU A 38 4.30 -19.42 0.76
C LEU A 38 5.36 -18.97 -0.27
N TRP A 39 4.95 -18.72 -1.52
CA TRP A 39 5.76 -18.05 -2.54
C TRP A 39 4.93 -17.08 -3.40
N VAL A 40 4.30 -16.08 -2.76
CA VAL A 40 3.87 -14.87 -3.49
C VAL A 40 4.42 -13.58 -2.87
N ASN A 41 5.09 -13.63 -1.71
CA ASN A 41 5.59 -12.42 -1.04
C ASN A 41 7.05 -12.55 -0.55
N HIS A 42 7.93 -13.22 -1.31
CA HIS A 42 9.34 -13.38 -0.91
C HIS A 42 10.38 -12.61 -1.75
N LEU A 43 10.00 -11.82 -2.77
CA LEU A 43 10.97 -11.01 -3.53
C LEU A 43 10.40 -9.66 -4.01
N GLN A 44 9.86 -8.82 -3.13
CA GLN A 44 9.52 -7.43 -3.51
C GLN A 44 10.15 -6.33 -2.64
N ASN A 45 11.03 -6.65 -1.66
CA ASN A 45 11.38 -5.66 -0.63
C ASN A 45 12.85 -5.42 -0.27
N LYS A 46 13.83 -5.70 -1.15
CA LYS A 46 15.24 -5.30 -0.88
C LYS A 46 15.82 -4.20 -1.78
N ALA A 47 15.27 -3.94 -2.96
CA ALA A 47 15.87 -2.98 -3.91
C ALA A 47 15.40 -1.52 -3.76
N THR A 48 14.35 -1.24 -2.98
CA THR A 48 13.79 0.13 -2.88
C THR A 48 14.62 1.04 -1.95
N GLN A 49 15.57 0.48 -1.19
CA GLN A 49 16.24 1.19 -0.11
C GLN A 49 17.33 2.19 -0.57
N MET A 50 17.82 2.13 -1.81
CA MET A 50 18.91 3.01 -2.29
C MET A 50 18.56 3.94 -3.47
N LYS A 51 17.27 4.15 -3.77
CA LYS A 51 16.86 5.15 -4.78
C LYS A 51 16.93 6.58 -4.22
N THR A 52 17.54 7.50 -4.94
CA THR A 52 17.65 8.93 -4.59
C THR A 52 16.26 9.59 -4.49
N CYS A 53 16.11 10.58 -3.59
CA CYS A 53 14.86 11.30 -3.33
C CYS A 53 14.14 11.83 -4.60
N PRO A 54 14.81 12.46 -5.59
CA PRO A 54 14.13 12.99 -6.77
C PRO A 54 13.58 11.89 -7.69
N THR A 55 14.29 10.76 -7.83
CA THR A 55 13.82 9.65 -8.67
C THR A 55 12.56 9.00 -8.07
N VAL A 56 12.47 8.94 -6.74
CA VAL A 56 11.27 8.43 -6.06
C VAL A 56 10.08 9.37 -6.28
N ALA A 57 10.30 10.68 -6.16
CA ALA A 57 9.25 11.68 -6.41
C ALA A 57 8.69 11.58 -7.84
N LYS A 58 9.56 11.45 -8.85
CA LYS A 58 9.15 11.25 -10.25
C LYS A 58 8.30 9.98 -10.43
N GLN A 59 8.75 8.86 -9.87
CA GLN A 59 8.00 7.59 -9.93
C GLN A 59 6.62 7.70 -9.27
N ILE A 60 6.52 8.41 -8.14
CA ILE A 60 5.24 8.64 -7.48
C ILE A 60 4.35 9.54 -8.34
N ALA A 61 4.87 10.65 -8.88
CA ALA A 61 4.11 11.57 -9.72
C ALA A 61 3.57 10.90 -10.99
N GLU A 62 4.40 10.12 -11.69
CA GLU A 62 3.98 9.35 -12.87
C GLU A 62 2.87 8.35 -12.53
N LYS A 63 2.97 7.64 -11.40
CA LYS A 63 1.97 6.66 -10.98
C LYS A 63 0.67 7.30 -10.52
N LEU A 64 0.73 8.48 -9.91
CA LEU A 64 -0.44 9.25 -9.52
C LEU A 64 -1.04 10.05 -10.68
N GLN A 65 -0.38 10.10 -11.84
CA GLN A 65 -0.75 10.95 -12.99
C GLN A 65 -0.87 12.43 -12.60
N GLU A 66 0.02 12.89 -11.71
CA GLU A 66 0.02 14.27 -11.25
C GLU A 66 0.90 15.14 -12.16
N PRO A 67 0.37 16.23 -12.74
CA PRO A 67 1.14 17.11 -13.62
C PRO A 67 2.20 17.92 -12.87
N ASN A 68 1.96 18.19 -11.57
CA ASN A 68 2.80 19.05 -10.75
C ASN A 68 3.88 18.25 -10.01
N LEU A 69 4.98 17.97 -10.70
CA LEU A 69 6.08 17.17 -10.15
C LEU A 69 6.78 17.88 -8.96
N ASP A 70 6.88 19.22 -9.02
CA ASP A 70 7.52 20.02 -7.97
C ASP A 70 6.83 19.87 -6.61
N LEU A 71 5.49 19.77 -6.60
CA LEU A 71 4.73 19.56 -5.37
C LEU A 71 5.06 18.20 -4.75
N VAL A 72 5.08 17.14 -5.55
CA VAL A 72 5.43 15.79 -5.09
C VAL A 72 6.88 15.75 -4.58
N MET A 73 7.79 16.46 -5.25
CA MET A 73 9.18 16.58 -4.82
C MET A 73 9.31 17.30 -3.47
N ARG A 74 8.56 18.39 -3.24
CA ARG A 74 8.51 19.07 -1.94
C ARG A 74 7.99 18.16 -0.83
N ILE A 75 6.93 17.40 -1.10
CA ILE A 75 6.38 16.44 -0.14
C ILE A 75 7.44 15.40 0.27
N VAL A 76 8.16 14.84 -0.69
CA VAL A 76 9.23 13.85 -0.43
C VAL A 76 10.39 14.48 0.34
N LEU A 77 10.71 15.75 0.09
CA LEU A 77 11.78 16.47 0.78
C LEU A 77 11.43 16.78 2.25
N ILE A 78 10.21 17.25 2.52
CA ILE A 78 9.77 17.72 3.85
C ILE A 78 9.31 16.56 4.75
N LEU A 79 8.55 15.60 4.21
CA LEU A 79 8.05 14.44 4.97
C LEU A 79 9.04 13.27 4.97
N GLY A 80 9.96 13.24 4.02
CA GLY A 80 10.89 12.15 3.81
C GLY A 80 10.37 11.05 2.88
N LYS A 81 11.32 10.29 2.32
CA LYS A 81 11.07 9.22 1.35
C LYS A 81 10.17 8.10 1.90
N THR A 82 10.41 7.67 3.14
CA THR A 82 9.67 6.55 3.77
C THR A 82 8.20 6.90 3.94
N SER A 83 7.92 8.07 4.51
CA SER A 83 6.57 8.62 4.71
C SER A 83 5.84 8.77 3.38
N ALA A 84 6.50 9.32 2.35
CA ALA A 84 5.89 9.49 1.04
C ALA A 84 5.48 8.16 0.38
N ILE A 85 6.31 7.12 0.51
CA ILE A 85 5.98 5.77 0.02
C ILE A 85 4.80 5.17 0.80
N GLU A 86 4.74 5.41 2.11
CA GLU A 86 3.62 4.96 2.94
C GLU A 86 2.30 5.60 2.48
N TYR A 87 2.30 6.91 2.22
CA TYR A 87 1.14 7.61 1.70
C TYR A 87 0.70 7.14 0.33
N PHE A 88 1.67 6.85 -0.54
CA PHE A 88 1.38 6.25 -1.84
C PHE A 88 0.73 4.87 -1.69
N ARG A 89 1.17 4.06 -0.72
CA ARG A 89 0.55 2.76 -0.42
C ARG A 89 -0.89 2.91 0.09
N LYS A 90 -1.11 3.84 1.03
CA LYS A 90 -2.46 4.17 1.56
C LYS A 90 -3.40 4.64 0.45
N THR A 91 -2.90 5.47 -0.47
CA THR A 91 -3.65 5.94 -1.64
C THR A 91 -4.15 4.77 -2.48
N ARG A 92 -3.26 3.84 -2.85
CA ARG A 92 -3.62 2.65 -3.63
C ARG A 92 -4.66 1.78 -2.95
N GLU A 93 -4.56 1.63 -1.63
CA GLU A 93 -5.53 0.86 -0.85
C GLU A 93 -6.93 1.49 -0.91
N ILE A 94 -7.00 2.82 -0.79
CA ILE A 94 -8.25 3.57 -0.90
C ILE A 94 -8.83 3.49 -2.30
N GLU A 95 -8.00 3.60 -3.33
CA GLU A 95 -8.45 3.43 -4.73
C GLU A 95 -9.03 2.05 -4.98
N SER A 96 -8.38 1.01 -4.47
CA SER A 96 -8.85 -0.38 -4.56
C SER A 96 -10.17 -0.60 -3.82
N LYS A 97 -10.41 0.15 -2.74
CA LYS A 97 -11.65 0.17 -1.97
C LYS A 97 -12.78 1.01 -2.60
N GLY A 98 -12.55 1.61 -3.77
CA GLY A 98 -13.55 2.44 -4.46
C GLY A 98 -13.27 3.95 -4.46
N GLY A 99 -12.08 4.37 -4.01
CA GLY A 99 -11.61 5.76 -4.03
C GLY A 99 -12.32 6.66 -3.01
N LEU A 100 -12.09 7.97 -3.14
CA LEU A 100 -12.78 9.00 -2.34
C LEU A 100 -13.73 9.81 -3.22
N LEU A 101 -14.91 10.10 -2.71
CA LEU A 101 -15.82 11.07 -3.33
C LEU A 101 -15.41 12.50 -2.91
N ILE A 102 -15.68 13.46 -3.79
CA ILE A 102 -15.66 14.88 -3.40
C ILE A 102 -16.74 15.08 -2.33
N MET A 103 -16.55 16.05 -1.42
CA MET A 103 -17.52 16.37 -0.36
C MET A 103 -18.94 16.62 -0.91
N ASN A 104 -19.03 17.18 -2.11
CA ASN A 104 -20.28 17.44 -2.82
C ASN A 104 -20.93 16.18 -3.43
N GLY A 105 -20.30 15.01 -3.30
CA GLY A 105 -20.81 13.71 -3.76
C GLY A 105 -20.83 13.50 -5.28
N SER A 106 -20.64 14.54 -6.08
CA SER A 106 -20.91 14.48 -7.53
C SER A 106 -19.87 13.70 -8.34
N ARG A 107 -18.60 13.69 -7.90
CA ARG A 107 -17.48 13.06 -8.64
C ARG A 107 -16.53 12.35 -7.70
N ARG A 108 -15.84 11.32 -8.21
CA ARG A 108 -14.69 10.69 -7.55
C ARG A 108 -13.46 11.60 -7.66
N ARG A 109 -12.68 11.66 -6.59
CA ARG A 109 -11.36 12.32 -6.57
C ARG A 109 -10.39 11.54 -7.46
N THR A 110 -9.48 12.26 -8.11
CA THR A 110 -8.36 11.67 -8.84
C THR A 110 -7.38 11.02 -7.88
N SER A 111 -6.56 10.10 -8.40
CA SER A 111 -5.51 9.38 -7.69
C SER A 111 -4.60 10.29 -6.86
N GLY A 112 -4.03 11.33 -7.44
CA GLY A 112 -3.20 12.25 -6.66
C GLY A 112 -4.01 13.28 -5.85
N GLY A 113 -5.27 13.54 -6.21
CA GLY A 113 -6.20 14.26 -5.33
C GLY A 113 -6.47 13.51 -4.01
N VAL A 114 -6.53 12.17 -4.05
CA VAL A 114 -6.61 11.31 -2.86
C VAL A 114 -5.31 11.40 -2.06
N PHE A 115 -4.15 11.33 -2.73
CA PHE A 115 -2.84 11.46 -2.09
C PHE A 115 -2.68 12.78 -1.31
N ILE A 116 -3.03 13.91 -1.94
CA ILE A 116 -2.99 15.23 -1.31
C ILE A 116 -3.99 15.32 -0.15
N HIS A 117 -5.17 14.73 -0.30
CA HIS A 117 -6.17 14.70 0.75
C HIS A 117 -5.68 13.93 1.98
N LEU A 118 -5.01 12.79 1.81
CA LEU A 118 -4.45 12.01 2.93
C LEU A 118 -3.46 12.84 3.75
N ILE A 119 -2.53 13.51 3.07
CA ILE A 119 -1.52 14.34 3.72
C ILE A 119 -2.16 15.49 4.49
N ARG A 120 -3.23 16.11 3.95
CA ARG A 120 -3.98 17.17 4.64
C ARG A 120 -4.81 16.67 5.82
N SER A 121 -5.33 15.45 5.74
CA SER A 121 -6.23 14.88 6.76
C SER A 121 -5.47 14.26 7.94
N ASP A 122 -4.16 14.00 7.79
CA ASP A 122 -3.36 13.43 8.84
C ASP A 122 -3.02 14.41 9.96
N LYS A 123 -3.39 14.03 11.18
CA LYS A 123 -3.07 14.78 12.41
C LYS A 123 -1.62 14.59 12.87
N GLN A 124 -0.89 13.65 12.28
CA GLN A 124 0.51 13.36 12.65
C GLN A 124 1.49 14.41 12.10
N ILE A 125 1.09 15.14 11.04
CA ILE A 125 1.93 16.16 10.43
C ILE A 125 1.57 17.50 11.08
N PRO A 126 2.51 18.21 11.72
CA PRO A 126 2.23 19.54 12.26
C PRO A 126 1.86 20.49 11.13
N GLY A 127 0.87 21.36 11.38
CA GLY A 127 0.35 22.30 10.38
C GLY A 127 1.42 23.15 9.70
N SER A 128 2.50 23.50 10.42
CA SER A 128 3.65 24.23 9.88
C SER A 128 4.30 23.54 8.67
N LYS A 129 4.39 22.20 8.66
CA LYS A 129 4.94 21.44 7.52
C LYS A 129 3.97 21.43 6.33
N LEU A 130 2.67 21.40 6.59
CA LEU A 130 1.66 21.45 5.52
C LEU A 130 1.68 22.82 4.82
N VAL A 131 1.81 23.89 5.60
CA VAL A 131 2.03 25.26 5.11
C VAL A 131 3.28 25.30 4.21
N GLU A 132 4.41 24.76 4.68
CA GLU A 132 5.66 24.73 3.90
C GLU A 132 5.55 23.93 2.59
N ILE A 133 4.74 22.86 2.56
CA ILE A 133 4.54 22.03 1.36
C ILE A 133 3.66 22.74 0.31
N PHE A 134 2.56 23.34 0.77
CA PHE A 134 1.47 23.82 -0.08
C PHE A 134 1.50 25.32 -0.37
N GLU A 135 2.21 26.13 0.42
CA GLU A 135 2.40 27.55 0.12
C GLU A 135 3.51 27.74 -0.93
N ASP A 136 3.31 28.73 -1.81
CA ASP A 136 4.26 29.02 -2.87
C ASP A 136 5.57 29.59 -2.31
N PRO A 137 6.74 29.18 -2.84
CA PRO A 137 8.04 29.67 -2.39
C PRO A 137 8.21 31.20 -2.56
N ASN A 138 7.45 31.83 -3.45
CA ASN A 138 7.45 33.28 -3.63
C ASN A 138 6.83 34.04 -2.45
N ILE A 139 5.94 33.44 -1.65
CA ILE A 139 5.28 34.08 -0.50
C ILE A 139 6.17 34.00 0.76
N VAL A 140 6.82 32.85 0.98
CA VAL A 140 7.64 32.59 2.18
C VAL A 140 8.83 33.54 2.28
N SER A 141 9.38 33.95 1.13
CA SER A 141 10.47 34.92 1.02
C SER A 141 10.12 36.29 1.61
N ILE A 142 8.84 36.69 1.53
CA ILE A 142 8.33 37.99 1.98
C ILE A 142 8.15 37.98 3.50
N ASN A 143 7.62 36.90 4.05
CA ASN A 143 7.32 36.77 5.48
C ASN A 143 8.58 36.63 6.36
N LYS A 144 9.67 36.05 5.81
CA LYS A 144 10.98 35.97 6.52
C LYS A 144 11.70 37.31 6.59
N ALA A 145 11.43 38.23 5.66
CA ALA A 145 12.06 39.54 5.62
C ALA A 145 11.43 40.54 6.60
N HIS A 146 10.18 40.34 7.01
CA HIS A 146 9.42 41.26 7.87
C HIS A 146 9.54 40.96 9.38
N LEU A 147 10.20 39.86 9.74
CA LEU A 147 10.45 39.42 11.14
C LEU A 147 11.88 39.71 11.63
N LYS A 148 12.58 40.65 10.99
CA LYS A 148 13.88 41.15 11.44
C LYS A 148 13.75 42.45 12.20
#